data_AF-A0A7J4K6J7-F1
#
_entry.id   AF-A0A7J4K6J7-F1
#
_cell.length_a   1.000
_cell.length_b   1.000
_cell.length_c   1.000
_cell.angle_alpha   90.00
_cell.angle_beta   90.00
_cell.angle_gamma   90.00
#
_symmetry.space_group_name_H-M   'P 1'
#
loop_
_entity.id
_entity.type
_entity.pdbx_description
1 polymer ?
#
loop_
_entity_poly.entity_id
_entity_poly.type
_entity_poly.pdbx_seq_one_letter_code
_entity_poly.pdbx_strand_id
1 'polypeptide(L)'
;MKIDFDYYIFIDYSENLLGYFIIEKEKINDISQKISRFSHFRELKNKSAYLHSINKIIENNNLKGYFLKLKIRSLRETPEIYADLLEFIKNKNTYLIFISIDDKQYSNFERLIKNVDTINNKIIKESQLKKDSLEYRLSLVIDTLLNIERLRYNKGKKVRQSY
;
A
#
# COMPACT_ATOMS: atom_id res chain seq x y z
N MET A 1 22.71 8.34 -12.43
CA MET A 1 22.44 6.97 -11.91
C MET A 1 21.02 6.94 -11.38
N LYS A 2 20.17 6.01 -11.85
CA LYS A 2 18.92 5.71 -11.14
C LYS A 2 19.33 4.96 -9.87
N ILE A 3 18.89 5.44 -8.71
CA ILE A 3 19.03 4.69 -7.46
C ILE A 3 18.09 3.51 -7.58
N ASP A 4 18.63 2.31 -7.49
CA ASP A 4 17.87 1.08 -7.45
C ASP A 4 17.58 0.73 -5.99
N PHE A 5 16.30 0.63 -5.64
CA PHE A 5 15.86 0.22 -4.31
C PHE A 5 15.71 -1.29 -4.26
N ASP A 6 16.04 -1.91 -3.13
CA ASP A 6 15.88 -3.33 -2.90
C ASP A 6 14.43 -3.69 -2.53
N TYR A 7 13.79 -2.81 -1.75
CA TYR A 7 12.41 -2.97 -1.30
C TYR A 7 11.60 -1.71 -1.52
N TYR A 8 10.30 -1.92 -1.72
CA TYR A 8 9.32 -0.86 -1.87
C TYR A 8 8.20 -1.08 -0.86
N ILE A 9 7.90 -0.04 -0.10
CA ILE A 9 6.85 0.00 0.91
C ILE A 9 5.83 1.05 0.49
N PHE A 10 4.56 0.66 0.47
CA PHE A 10 3.45 1.57 0.22
C PHE A 10 2.51 1.54 1.40
N ILE A 11 2.18 2.72 1.93
CA ILE A 11 1.34 2.91 3.10
C ILE A 11 0.22 3.87 2.73
N ASP A 12 -1.02 3.43 2.88
CA ASP A 12 -2.18 4.24 2.52
C ASP A 12 -3.30 4.14 3.58
N TYR A 13 -4.15 5.16 3.59
CA TYR A 13 -5.18 5.40 4.58
C TYR A 13 -6.53 5.62 3.87
N SER A 14 -7.53 4.83 4.27
CA SER A 14 -8.89 4.99 3.75
C SER A 14 -9.90 4.93 4.88
N GLU A 15 -10.51 6.08 5.18
CA GLU A 15 -11.50 6.26 6.25
C GLU A 15 -11.00 5.74 7.60
N ASN A 16 -11.44 4.54 8.00
CA ASN A 16 -11.13 3.90 9.27
C ASN A 16 -10.11 2.76 9.15
N LEU A 17 -9.46 2.63 7.99
CA LEU A 17 -8.46 1.62 7.69
C LEU A 17 -7.10 2.23 7.36
N LEU A 18 -6.05 1.53 7.78
CA LEU A 18 -4.67 1.72 7.37
C LEU A 18 -4.19 0.42 6.73
N GLY A 19 -3.52 0.55 5.59
CA GLY A 19 -2.95 -0.58 4.89
C GLY A 19 -1.52 -0.31 4.49
N TYR A 20 -0.72 -1.37 4.44
CA TYR A 20 0.57 -1.32 3.79
C TYR A 20 0.89 -2.64 3.10
N PHE A 21 1.78 -2.57 2.12
CA PHE A 21 2.49 -3.75 1.63
C PHE A 21 3.98 -3.48 1.44
N ILE A 22 4.75 -4.56 1.42
CA ILE A 22 6.19 -4.59 1.12
C ILE A 22 6.38 -5.51 -0.08
N ILE A 23 7.14 -5.05 -1.07
CA ILE A 23 7.49 -5.82 -2.27
C ILE A 23 8.99 -5.70 -2.57
N GLU A 24 9.60 -6.82 -2.96
CA GLU A 24 10.98 -6.87 -3.43
C GLU A 24 11.08 -6.34 -4.85
N LYS A 25 12.16 -5.64 -5.18
CA LYS A 25 12.41 -5.08 -6.52
C LYS A 25 12.21 -6.09 -7.64
N GLU A 26 12.72 -7.30 -7.45
CA GLU A 26 12.64 -8.39 -8.44
C GLU A 26 11.21 -8.80 -8.78
N LYS A 27 10.26 -8.65 -7.84
CA LYS A 27 8.84 -8.97 -8.03
C LYS A 27 8.06 -7.86 -8.74
N ILE A 28 8.62 -6.66 -8.82
CA ILE A 28 7.92 -5.49 -9.37
C ILE A 28 7.72 -5.60 -10.88
N ASN A 29 8.71 -6.13 -11.61
CA ASN A 29 8.57 -6.30 -13.06
C ASN A 29 7.43 -7.27 -13.39
N ASP A 30 7.32 -8.37 -12.63
CA ASP A 30 6.29 -9.38 -12.81
C ASP A 30 4.88 -8.86 -12.52
N ILE A 31 4.75 -7.97 -11.51
CA ILE A 31 3.44 -7.42 -11.14
C ILE A 31 3.01 -6.27 -12.05
N SER A 32 3.95 -5.57 -12.69
CA SER A 32 3.71 -4.33 -13.45
C SER A 32 2.61 -4.44 -14.51
N GLN A 33 2.62 -5.54 -15.28
CA GLN A 33 1.62 -5.78 -16.33
C GLN A 33 0.25 -6.12 -15.74
N LYS A 34 0.23 -6.82 -14.61
CA LYS A 34 -0.98 -7.28 -13.92
C LYS A 34 -1.75 -6.13 -13.27
N ILE A 35 -1.05 -5.06 -12.89
CA ILE A 35 -1.65 -3.87 -12.27
C ILE A 35 -1.91 -2.72 -13.25
N SER A 36 -1.69 -2.94 -14.55
CA SER A 36 -1.89 -1.93 -15.60
C SER A 36 -3.31 -1.34 -15.67
N ARG A 37 -4.31 -2.08 -15.18
CA ARG A 37 -5.73 -1.69 -15.17
C ARG A 37 -6.17 -0.98 -13.88
N PHE A 38 -5.27 -0.80 -12.92
CA PHE A 38 -5.60 -0.15 -11.66
C PHE A 38 -5.74 1.36 -11.89
N SER A 39 -6.63 1.99 -11.13
CA SER A 39 -6.97 3.41 -11.24
C SER A 39 -7.37 3.93 -9.87
N HIS A 40 -7.18 5.23 -9.63
CA HIS A 40 -7.60 5.84 -8.36
C HIS A 40 -9.08 5.64 -8.12
N PHE A 41 -9.41 5.07 -6.97
CA PHE A 41 -10.80 4.75 -6.67
C PHE A 41 -11.71 5.99 -6.65
N ARG A 42 -11.16 7.15 -6.28
CA ARG A 42 -11.91 8.42 -6.18
C ARG A 42 -12.40 8.93 -7.53
N GLU A 43 -11.69 8.65 -8.62
CA GLU A 43 -11.98 9.17 -9.96
C GLU A 43 -13.00 8.32 -10.73
N LEU A 44 -13.37 7.15 -10.20
CA LEU A 44 -14.23 6.20 -10.90
C LEU A 44 -15.71 6.57 -10.77
N LYS A 45 -16.42 6.58 -11.91
CA LYS A 45 -17.88 6.70 -11.96
C LYS A 45 -18.58 5.44 -11.41
N ASN A 46 -18.16 4.26 -11.87
CA ASN A 46 -18.78 2.97 -11.52
C ASN A 46 -17.93 2.17 -10.53
N LYS A 47 -17.80 2.69 -9.30
CA LYS A 47 -16.92 2.16 -8.24
C LYS A 47 -17.13 0.67 -7.93
N SER A 48 -18.37 0.22 -7.80
CA SER A 48 -18.67 -1.19 -7.44
C SER A 48 -18.26 -2.16 -8.56
N ALA A 49 -18.57 -1.82 -9.81
CA ALA A 49 -18.21 -2.66 -10.96
C ALA A 49 -16.69 -2.75 -11.13
N TYR A 50 -15.99 -1.62 -10.96
CA TYR A 50 -14.53 -1.59 -10.95
C TYR A 50 -13.95 -2.51 -9.87
N LEU A 51 -14.36 -2.37 -8.61
CA LEU A 51 -13.80 -3.19 -7.52
C LEU A 51 -14.07 -4.68 -7.73
N HIS A 52 -15.24 -5.04 -8.28
CA HIS A 52 -15.52 -6.44 -8.62
C HIS A 52 -14.57 -6.97 -9.70
N SER A 53 -14.33 -6.19 -10.76
CA SER A 53 -13.40 -6.53 -11.84
C SER A 53 -11.96 -6.65 -11.35
N ILE A 54 -11.49 -5.66 -10.58
CA ILE A 54 -10.12 -5.68 -10.06
C ILE A 54 -9.92 -6.78 -9.01
N ASN A 55 -10.91 -7.08 -8.17
CA ASN A 55 -10.82 -8.19 -7.23
C ASN A 55 -10.62 -9.53 -7.96
N LYS A 56 -11.31 -9.75 -9.09
CA LYS A 56 -11.06 -10.92 -9.95
C LYS A 56 -9.65 -10.94 -10.52
N ILE A 57 -9.11 -9.80 -10.93
CA ILE A 57 -7.72 -9.70 -11.41
C ILE A 57 -6.75 -10.06 -10.29
N ILE A 58 -6.96 -9.54 -9.08
CA ILE A 58 -6.15 -9.85 -7.88
C ILE A 58 -6.13 -11.34 -7.61
N GLU A 59 -7.30 -11.98 -7.62
CA GLU A 59 -7.46 -13.42 -7.36
C GLU A 59 -6.82 -14.27 -8.46
N ASN A 60 -7.16 -14.03 -9.73
CA ASN A 60 -6.68 -14.82 -10.87
C ASN A 60 -5.16 -14.74 -11.05
N ASN A 61 -4.56 -13.59 -10.72
CA ASN A 61 -3.12 -13.39 -10.87
C ASN A 61 -2.33 -13.68 -9.60
N ASN A 62 -3.01 -14.12 -8.53
CA ASN A 62 -2.47 -14.26 -7.19
C ASN A 62 -1.61 -13.05 -6.76
N LEU A 63 -2.14 -11.83 -6.93
CA LEU A 63 -1.37 -10.60 -6.69
C LEU A 63 -0.83 -10.52 -5.26
N LYS A 64 -1.56 -11.06 -4.29
CA LYS A 64 -1.11 -11.09 -2.89
C LYS A 64 0.16 -11.91 -2.68
N GLY A 65 0.40 -12.94 -3.51
CA GLY A 65 1.60 -13.77 -3.45
C GLY A 65 2.89 -13.05 -3.87
N TYR A 66 2.80 -11.84 -4.44
CA TYR A 66 3.96 -11.02 -4.77
C TYR A 66 4.44 -10.16 -3.61
N PHE A 67 3.61 -9.96 -2.60
CA PHE A 67 3.97 -9.12 -1.46
C PHE A 67 4.66 -9.96 -0.40
N LEU A 68 5.87 -9.54 -0.02
CA LEU A 68 6.55 -10.09 1.14
C LEU A 68 5.70 -9.92 2.40
N LYS A 69 4.98 -8.80 2.46
CA LYS A 69 4.05 -8.49 3.54
C LYS A 69 2.90 -7.66 3.02
N LEU A 70 1.69 -7.97 3.47
CA LEU A 70 0.49 -7.18 3.22
C LEU A 70 -0.35 -7.20 4.50
N LYS A 71 -0.63 -6.03 5.06
CA LYS A 71 -1.55 -5.90 6.20
C LYS A 71 -2.51 -4.75 5.94
N ILE A 72 -3.78 -4.99 6.26
CA ILE A 72 -4.83 -3.97 6.36
C ILE A 72 -5.45 -4.13 7.73
N ARG A 73 -5.55 -3.02 8.47
CA ARG A 73 -6.03 -2.97 9.84
C ARG A 73 -6.88 -1.73 10.07
N SER A 74 -7.60 -1.72 11.18
CA SER A 74 -8.29 -0.52 11.62
C SER A 74 -7.31 0.55 12.08
N LEU A 75 -7.69 1.83 12.05
CA LEU A 75 -6.83 2.90 12.54
C LEU A 75 -6.46 2.77 14.02
N ARG A 76 -7.23 2.04 14.82
CA ARG A 76 -6.91 1.77 16.24
C ARG A 76 -5.65 0.92 16.40
N GLU A 77 -5.32 0.14 15.37
CA GLU A 77 -4.16 -0.75 15.31
C GLU A 77 -2.99 -0.10 14.55
N THR A 78 -3.04 1.21 14.29
CA THR A 78 -1.95 1.96 13.63
C THR A 78 -0.59 1.76 14.31
N PRO A 79 -0.48 1.78 15.66
CA PRO A 79 0.79 1.53 16.34
C PRO A 79 1.41 0.17 15.97
N GLU A 80 0.59 -0.86 15.76
CA GLU A 80 1.08 -2.18 15.37
C GLU A 80 1.64 -2.17 13.95
N ILE A 81 0.95 -1.52 13.00
CA ILE A 81 1.45 -1.37 11.62
C ILE A 81 2.79 -0.61 11.61
N TYR A 82 2.90 0.47 12.40
CA TYR A 82 4.15 1.22 12.48
C TYR A 82 5.28 0.44 13.14
N ALA A 83 5.02 -0.25 14.25
CA ALA A 83 6.03 -1.10 14.89
C ALA A 83 6.56 -2.16 13.91
N ASP A 84 5.67 -2.76 13.15
CA ASP A 84 5.97 -3.81 12.19
C ASP A 84 6.79 -3.32 10.98
N LEU A 85 6.53 -2.09 10.52
CA LEU A 85 7.33 -1.41 9.49
C LEU A 85 8.70 -0.99 10.02
N LEU A 86 8.75 -0.43 11.24
CA LEU A 86 10.00 -0.03 11.88
C LEU A 86 10.92 -1.22 12.13
N GLU A 87 10.36 -2.35 12.57
CA GLU A 87 11.10 -3.61 12.72
C GLU A 87 11.67 -4.09 11.39
N PHE A 88 10.86 -4.07 10.33
CA PHE A 88 11.33 -4.45 8.99
C PHE A 88 12.50 -3.57 8.53
N ILE A 89 12.35 -2.24 8.66
CA ILE A 89 13.39 -1.28 8.26
C ILE A 89 14.66 -1.47 9.08
N LYS A 90 14.54 -1.63 10.40
CA LYS A 90 15.69 -1.84 11.30
C LYS A 90 16.47 -3.11 10.96
N ASN A 91 15.77 -4.19 10.62
CA ASN A 91 16.36 -5.47 10.25
C ASN A 91 16.99 -5.46 8.84
N LYS A 92 16.75 -4.41 8.05
CA LYS A 92 17.23 -4.25 6.67
C LYS A 92 18.13 -3.03 6.54
N ASN A 93 18.93 -2.72 7.57
CA ASN A 93 19.78 -1.53 7.64
C ASN A 93 20.82 -1.41 6.51
N THR A 94 21.14 -2.47 5.77
CA THR A 94 22.05 -2.44 4.61
C THR A 94 21.36 -2.23 3.27
N TYR A 95 20.02 -2.27 3.23
CA TYR A 95 19.23 -2.21 2.00
C TYR A 95 18.69 -0.81 1.74
N LEU A 96 18.54 -0.46 0.46
CA LEU A 96 17.88 0.78 0.04
C LEU A 96 16.38 0.55 -0.05
N ILE A 97 15.60 1.29 0.74
CA ILE A 97 14.15 1.13 0.79
C ILE A 97 13.47 2.37 0.24
N PHE A 98 12.57 2.17 -0.71
CA PHE A 98 11.64 3.19 -1.16
C PHE A 98 10.36 3.10 -0.32
N ILE A 99 9.90 4.23 0.22
CA ILE A 99 8.66 4.30 0.99
C ILE A 99 7.77 5.40 0.41
N SER A 100 6.58 5.02 -0.02
CA SER A 100 5.51 5.96 -0.35
C SER A 100 4.43 5.90 0.71
N ILE A 101 3.99 7.08 1.17
CA ILE A 101 2.97 7.22 2.19
C ILE A 101 1.95 8.29 1.82
N ASP A 102 0.69 8.08 2.18
CA ASP A 102 -0.37 9.11 2.12
C ASP A 102 0.13 10.44 2.68
N ASP A 103 -0.15 11.50 1.94
CA ASP A 103 0.30 12.87 2.20
C ASP A 103 0.02 13.35 3.63
N LYS A 104 -1.12 12.97 4.21
CA LYS A 104 -1.54 13.42 5.55
C LYS A 104 -0.69 12.79 6.65
N GLN A 105 -0.15 11.61 6.40
CA GLN A 105 0.59 10.83 7.40
C GLN A 105 2.11 10.93 7.20
N TYR A 106 2.55 11.46 6.07
CA TYR A 106 3.95 11.66 5.73
C TYR A 106 4.77 12.29 6.87
N SER A 107 4.36 13.44 7.41
CA SER A 107 5.15 14.16 8.42
C SER A 107 5.35 13.34 9.70
N ASN A 108 4.30 12.64 10.15
CA ASN A 108 4.37 11.82 11.35
C ASN A 108 5.27 10.61 11.13
N PHE A 109 5.11 9.91 10.00
CA PHE A 109 5.90 8.73 9.69
C PHE A 109 7.37 9.07 9.41
N GLU A 110 7.65 10.14 8.67
CA GLU A 110 9.01 10.60 8.40
C GLU A 110 9.77 10.90 9.71
N ARG A 111 9.12 11.53 10.69
CA ARG A 111 9.71 11.77 12.02
C ARG A 111 10.00 10.46 12.76
N LEU A 112 9.16 9.44 12.62
CA LEU A 112 9.40 8.13 13.22
C LEU A 112 10.60 7.43 12.58
N ILE A 113 10.66 7.40 11.24
CA ILE A 113 11.78 6.77 10.53
C ILE A 113 13.10 7.46 10.83
N LYS A 114 13.14 8.79 10.91
CA LYS A 114 14.37 9.54 11.25
C LYS A 114 15.01 9.15 12.59
N ASN A 115 14.23 8.58 13.52
CA ASN A 115 14.75 8.09 14.79
C ASN A 115 15.33 6.66 14.70
N VAL A 116 15.06 5.93 13.61
CA VAL A 116 15.40 4.51 13.45
C VAL A 116 16.35 4.27 12.27
N ASP A 117 16.29 5.11 11.24
CA ASP A 117 17.15 5.05 10.07
C ASP A 117 17.81 6.41 9.84
N THR A 118 19.10 6.36 9.55
CA THR A 118 19.93 7.54 9.39
C THR A 118 20.25 7.87 7.93
N ILE A 119 20.19 6.91 6.98
CA ILE A 119 20.75 7.16 5.61
C ILE A 119 20.06 6.40 4.46
N ASN A 120 19.49 5.21 4.66
CA ASN A 120 19.23 4.28 3.53
C ASN A 120 17.80 4.30 2.96
N ASN A 121 16.88 5.04 3.57
CA ASN A 121 15.49 5.09 3.10
C ASN A 121 15.19 6.36 2.31
N LYS A 122 14.49 6.19 1.19
CA LYS A 122 13.84 7.29 0.46
C LYS A 122 12.35 7.29 0.80
N ILE A 123 11.93 8.26 1.60
CA ILE A 123 10.52 8.48 1.94
C ILE A 123 9.98 9.59 1.06
N ILE A 124 8.85 9.34 0.38
CA ILE A 124 8.17 10.36 -0.41
C ILE A 124 6.66 10.34 -0.16
N LYS A 125 6.04 11.50 -0.40
CA LYS A 125 4.57 11.62 -0.40
C LYS A 125 4.00 10.90 -1.61
N GLU A 126 2.79 10.38 -1.47
CA GLU A 126 2.06 9.81 -2.61
C GLU A 126 1.86 10.84 -3.73
N SER A 127 1.54 12.09 -3.40
CA SER A 127 1.38 13.16 -4.41
C SER A 127 2.65 13.49 -5.20
N GLN A 128 3.83 13.07 -4.71
CA GLN A 128 5.10 13.26 -5.40
C GLN A 128 5.41 12.12 -6.37
N LEU A 129 4.60 11.06 -6.41
CA LEU A 129 4.73 9.98 -7.38
C LEU A 129 4.42 10.53 -8.78
N LYS A 130 5.32 10.23 -9.73
CA LYS A 130 5.08 10.59 -11.12
C LYS A 130 3.92 9.76 -11.64
N LYS A 131 2.86 10.42 -12.14
CA LYS A 131 1.73 9.76 -12.77
C LYS A 131 2.21 8.77 -13.83
N ASP A 132 1.57 7.60 -13.86
CA ASP A 132 1.90 6.46 -14.72
C ASP A 132 3.25 5.78 -14.45
N SER A 133 4.03 6.23 -13.46
CA SER A 133 5.21 5.49 -13.02
C SER A 133 4.82 4.16 -12.38
N LEU A 134 5.80 3.28 -12.24
CA LEU A 134 5.61 1.97 -11.64
C LEU A 134 5.26 2.09 -10.15
N GLU A 135 5.91 3.01 -9.46
CA GLU A 135 5.64 3.33 -8.06
C GLU A 135 4.24 3.90 -7.89
N TYR A 136 3.81 4.79 -8.79
CA TYR A 136 2.44 5.28 -8.82
C TYR A 136 1.43 4.15 -9.02
N ARG A 137 1.64 3.25 -9.99
CA ARG A 137 0.74 2.11 -10.19
C ARG A 137 0.70 1.16 -8.99
N LEU A 138 1.83 0.98 -8.30
CA LEU A 138 1.91 0.21 -7.07
C LEU A 138 1.13 0.89 -5.92
N SER A 139 1.15 2.22 -5.81
CA SER A 139 0.33 2.93 -4.80
C SER A 139 -1.17 2.71 -5.05
N LEU A 140 -1.61 2.64 -6.31
CA LEU A 140 -3.00 2.30 -6.65
C LEU A 140 -3.43 0.91 -6.17
N VAL A 141 -2.48 -0.01 -6.00
CA VAL A 141 -2.78 -1.35 -5.48
C VAL A 141 -3.24 -1.28 -4.04
N ILE A 142 -2.53 -0.54 -3.17
CA ILE A 142 -2.93 -0.42 -1.76
C ILE A 142 -4.23 0.37 -1.61
N ASP A 143 -4.44 1.45 -2.38
CA ASP A 143 -5.72 2.18 -2.44
C ASP A 143 -6.86 1.22 -2.81
N THR A 144 -6.67 0.42 -3.86
CA THR A 144 -7.70 -0.53 -4.30
C THR A 144 -7.98 -1.61 -3.24
N LEU A 145 -6.95 -2.18 -2.63
CA LEU A 145 -7.11 -3.20 -1.59
C LEU A 145 -7.83 -2.66 -0.35
N LEU A 146 -7.52 -1.44 0.07
CA LEU A 146 -8.22 -0.76 1.16
C LEU A 146 -9.71 -0.58 0.85
N ASN A 147 -10.03 -0.17 -0.39
CA ASN A 147 -11.41 0.02 -0.82
C ASN A 147 -12.19 -1.30 -0.90
N ILE A 148 -11.56 -2.39 -1.34
CA ILE A 148 -12.15 -3.74 -1.29
C ILE A 148 -12.48 -4.13 0.15
N GLU A 149 -11.55 -3.92 1.07
CA GLU A 149 -11.73 -4.34 2.46
C GLU A 149 -12.76 -3.50 3.20
N ARG A 150 -12.82 -2.21 2.89
CA ARG A 150 -13.89 -1.33 3.35
C ARG A 150 -15.27 -1.81 2.91
N LEU A 151 -15.43 -2.24 1.65
CA LEU A 151 -16.70 -2.80 1.19
C LEU A 151 -17.10 -4.06 1.97
N ARG A 152 -16.14 -4.94 2.27
CA ARG A 152 -16.39 -6.15 3.07
C ARG A 152 -16.82 -5.79 4.50
N TYR A 153 -16.12 -4.85 5.12
CA TYR A 153 -16.44 -4.36 6.46
C TYR A 153 -17.86 -3.77 6.54
N ASN A 154 -18.23 -2.94 5.56
CA ASN A 154 -19.56 -2.33 5.49
C ASN A 154 -20.67 -3.34 5.21
N LYS A 155 -20.42 -4.36 4.38
CA LYS A 155 -21.37 -5.48 4.19
C LYS A 155 -21.57 -6.27 5.47
N GLY A 156 -20.50 -6.60 6.19
CA GLY A 156 -20.56 -7.33 7.46
C GLY A 156 -21.35 -6.59 8.55
N LYS A 157 -21.23 -5.25 8.60
CA LYS A 157 -22.03 -4.42 9.52
C LYS A 157 -23.52 -4.43 9.19
N LYS A 158 -23.90 -4.35 7.91
CA LYS A 158 -25.32 -4.38 7.49
C LYS A 158 -26.00 -5.70 7.86
N VAL A 159 -25.31 -6.83 7.68
CA VAL A 159 -25.84 -8.15 8.05
C VAL A 159 -26.13 -8.24 9.55
N ARG A 160 -25.30 -7.63 10.40
CA ARG A 160 -25.48 -7.64 11.87
C ARG A 160 -26.58 -6.71 12.39
N GLN A 161 -27.06 -5.76 11.59
CA GLN A 161 -28.17 -4.86 11.96
C GLN A 161 -29.54 -5.36 11.51
N SER A 162 -29.58 -6.52 10.84
CA SER A 162 -30.79 -7.11 10.26
C SER A 162 -31.36 -8.28 11.08
N TYR A 163 -30.85 -8.49 12.30
CA TYR A 163 -31.29 -9.51 13.25
C TYR A 163 -31.74 -8.86 14.55
#